data_AF-A0A453RQW4-F1
#
_entry.id   AF-A0A453RQW4-F1
#
_cell.length_a   1.000
_cell.length_b   1.000
_cell.length_c   1.000
_cell.angle_alpha   90.00
_cell.angle_beta   90.00
_cell.angle_gamma   90.00
#
_symmetry.space_group_name_H-M   'P 1'
#
loop_
_entity.id
_entity.type
_entity.pdbx_description
1 polymer ?
#
loop_
_entity_poly.entity_id
_entity_poly.type
_entity_poly.pdbx_seq_one_letter_code
_entity_poly.pdbx_strand_id
1 'polypeptide(L)'
;SNPDGIVTGVRYNGVDNLMEILNKEDNRGYWDIVWNPPGQRTGIFDVIKGTEFRIIHHDENQAEVSFTRSWDPSQEGKAVPLIIDKRFIVLRGSSGFYTYGIYEHKEGWPGFGIGETRVAFKLRKDKFHYMAMADNRQRIMPMPDDRLPPRGQQLAYPEAVLLVDPINPKLRGEVS
;
A
#
# COMPACT_ATOMS: atom_id res chain seq x y z
N SER A 1 13.36 -2.25 0.80
CA SER A 1 14.49 -1.55 1.44
C SER A 1 14.70 -2.10 2.84
N ASN A 2 15.92 -1.99 3.36
CA ASN A 2 16.29 -2.42 4.70
C ASN A 2 16.86 -1.19 5.44
N PRO A 3 16.33 -0.79 6.62
CA PRO A 3 15.33 -1.49 7.44
C PRO A 3 13.87 -1.03 7.23
N ASP A 4 13.59 -0.06 6.35
CA ASP A 4 12.24 0.52 6.28
C ASP A 4 11.13 -0.50 5.94
N GLY A 5 11.46 -1.58 5.23
CA GLY A 5 10.47 -2.56 4.79
C GLY A 5 9.50 -2.00 3.75
N ILE A 6 9.98 -1.10 2.89
CA ILE A 6 9.28 -0.64 1.68
C ILE A 6 9.57 -1.63 0.54
N VAL A 7 8.54 -2.04 -0.19
CA VAL A 7 8.69 -2.87 -1.40
C VAL A 7 9.00 -1.95 -2.58
N THR A 8 10.29 -1.84 -2.89
CA THR A 8 10.80 -0.94 -3.94
C THR A 8 10.70 -1.55 -5.33
N GLY A 9 10.60 -2.89 -5.41
CA GLY A 9 10.36 -3.60 -6.65
C GLY A 9 10.03 -5.08 -6.47
N VAL A 10 9.34 -5.64 -7.46
CA VAL A 10 9.04 -7.08 -7.59
C VAL A 10 9.36 -7.48 -9.01
N ARG A 11 10.24 -8.47 -9.19
CA ARG A 11 10.59 -9.01 -10.51
C ARG A 11 9.78 -10.28 -10.78
N TYR A 12 9.16 -10.39 -11.95
CA TYR A 12 8.36 -11.56 -12.29
C TYR A 12 8.27 -11.76 -13.81
N ASN A 13 8.39 -13.01 -14.25
CA ASN A 13 8.14 -13.43 -15.63
C ASN A 13 8.77 -12.51 -16.72
N GLY A 14 10.06 -12.20 -16.59
CA GLY A 14 10.79 -11.34 -17.53
C GLY A 14 10.54 -9.84 -17.37
N VAL A 15 9.63 -9.41 -16.49
CA VAL A 15 9.44 -8.00 -16.15
C VAL A 15 10.35 -7.65 -14.98
N ASP A 16 11.27 -6.71 -15.19
CA ASP A 16 12.29 -6.34 -14.19
C ASP A 16 11.68 -5.81 -12.89
N ASN A 17 10.69 -4.92 -12.99
CA ASN A 17 9.95 -4.39 -11.84
C ASN A 17 8.48 -4.21 -12.19
N LEU A 18 7.59 -4.87 -11.45
CA LEU A 18 6.14 -4.74 -11.56
C LEU A 18 5.59 -3.45 -10.93
N MET A 19 6.35 -2.83 -10.02
CA MET A 19 5.94 -1.63 -9.27
C MET A 19 6.09 -0.36 -10.10
N GLU A 20 5.24 0.65 -9.85
CA GLU A 20 5.23 1.93 -10.57
C GLU A 20 6.55 2.69 -10.37
N ILE A 21 7.48 2.52 -11.31
CA ILE A 21 8.85 3.03 -11.22
C ILE A 21 8.94 4.55 -11.29
N LEU A 22 7.90 5.22 -11.82
CA LEU A 22 7.82 6.69 -11.85
C LEU A 22 7.50 7.28 -10.46
N ASN A 23 7.00 6.47 -9.53
CA ASN A 23 6.85 6.89 -8.14
C ASN A 23 8.18 6.84 -7.38
N LYS A 24 8.31 7.73 -6.39
CA LYS A 24 9.32 7.60 -5.32
C LYS A 24 9.22 6.22 -4.69
N GLU A 25 10.36 5.67 -4.26
CA GLU A 25 10.43 4.28 -3.80
C GLU A 25 9.49 3.98 -2.63
N ASP A 26 9.32 4.92 -1.69
CA ASP A 26 8.40 4.84 -0.56
C ASP A 26 6.93 5.04 -0.91
N ASN A 27 6.63 5.29 -2.18
CA ASN A 27 5.29 5.38 -2.76
C ASN A 27 5.06 4.29 -3.85
N ARG A 28 5.76 3.16 -3.75
CA ARG A 28 5.56 1.99 -4.63
C ARG A 28 4.76 0.92 -3.91
N GLY A 29 5.39 0.22 -2.97
CA GLY A 29 4.77 -0.80 -2.14
C GLY A 29 4.99 -0.50 -0.67
N TYR A 30 3.94 -0.12 0.05
CA TYR A 30 4.06 0.39 1.41
C TYR A 30 2.87 -0.02 2.27
N TRP A 31 3.11 0.08 3.58
CA TRP A 31 2.09 -0.04 4.61
C TRP A 31 1.90 1.34 5.21
N ASP A 32 0.66 1.74 5.43
CA ASP A 32 0.35 2.99 6.12
C ASP A 32 -0.80 2.82 7.10
N ILE A 33 -0.87 3.77 8.03
CA ILE A 33 -1.90 3.86 9.04
C ILE A 33 -2.38 5.31 9.12
N VAL A 34 -3.71 5.47 9.20
CA VAL A 34 -4.35 6.73 9.54
C VAL A 34 -4.85 6.60 10.98
N TRP A 35 -4.30 7.41 11.87
CA TRP A 35 -4.57 7.35 13.31
C TRP A 35 -4.77 8.74 13.89
N ASN A 36 -5.34 8.84 15.09
CA ASN A 36 -5.50 10.11 15.78
C ASN A 36 -5.23 9.99 17.28
N PRO A 37 -4.59 11.00 17.91
CA PRO A 37 -4.52 11.08 19.37
C PRO A 37 -5.92 11.17 20.00
N PRO A 38 -6.04 10.88 21.31
CA PRO A 38 -7.30 11.02 22.03
C PRO A 38 -7.85 12.43 21.92
N GLY A 39 -9.15 12.55 21.63
CA GLY A 39 -9.83 13.84 21.50
C GLY A 39 -9.57 14.60 20.18
N GLN A 40 -8.66 14.14 19.31
CA GLN A 40 -8.46 14.72 17.99
C GLN A 40 -9.34 14.04 16.94
N ARG A 41 -9.83 14.83 15.98
CA ARG A 41 -10.66 14.34 14.86
C ARG A 41 -9.93 14.24 13.53
N THR A 42 -8.80 14.94 13.39
CA THR A 42 -8.00 14.91 12.17
C THR A 42 -7.06 13.72 12.19
N GLY A 43 -7.15 12.85 11.19
CA GLY A 43 -6.27 11.70 11.04
C GLY A 43 -4.86 12.11 10.63
N ILE A 44 -3.86 11.54 11.29
CA ILE A 44 -2.44 11.62 10.97
C ILE A 44 -2.12 10.45 10.04
N PHE A 45 -1.62 10.75 8.84
CA PHE A 45 -1.16 9.75 7.88
C PHE A 45 0.30 9.38 8.18
N ASP A 46 0.57 8.11 8.40
CA ASP A 46 1.89 7.58 8.74
C ASP A 46 2.23 6.40 7.84
N VAL A 47 3.26 6.57 6.99
CA VAL A 47 3.86 5.46 6.25
C VAL A 47 4.75 4.68 7.21
N ILE A 48 4.39 3.44 7.47
CA ILE A 48 5.06 2.59 8.44
C ILE A 48 6.43 2.18 7.89
N LYS A 49 7.49 2.86 8.35
CA LYS A 49 8.88 2.52 8.06
C LYS A 49 9.51 1.82 9.26
N GLY A 50 10.01 0.61 9.04
CA GLY A 50 10.75 -0.16 10.05
C GLY A 50 12.07 0.51 10.42
N THR A 51 12.53 0.26 11.63
CA THR A 51 13.85 0.65 12.13
C THR A 51 14.75 -0.56 12.36
N GLU A 52 14.18 -1.77 12.38
CA GLU A 52 14.90 -3.03 12.56
C GLU A 52 14.47 -4.05 11.50
N PHE A 53 15.43 -4.80 10.96
CA PHE A 53 15.21 -5.91 10.05
C PHE A 53 15.66 -7.23 10.68
N ARG A 54 14.86 -8.29 10.51
CA ARG A 54 15.22 -9.65 10.95
C ARG A 54 14.85 -10.68 9.91
N ILE A 55 15.67 -11.72 9.79
CA ILE A 55 15.28 -12.98 9.14
C ILE A 55 14.63 -13.85 10.21
N ILE A 56 13.39 -14.25 9.98
CA ILE A 56 12.59 -15.01 10.95
C ILE A 56 12.71 -16.49 10.66
N HIS A 57 12.67 -16.83 9.37
CA HIS A 57 12.81 -18.20 8.90
C HIS A 57 13.49 -18.18 7.52
N HIS A 58 14.39 -19.13 7.29
CA HIS A 58 15.03 -19.30 5.99
C HIS A 58 15.48 -20.74 5.79
N ASP A 59 14.88 -21.42 4.82
CA ASP A 59 15.27 -22.73 4.35
C ASP A 59 15.06 -22.84 2.82
N GLU A 60 15.18 -24.05 2.28
CA GLU A 60 15.02 -24.32 0.85
C GLU A 60 13.59 -24.07 0.30
N ASN A 61 12.58 -24.00 1.16
CA ASN A 61 11.17 -23.90 0.80
C ASN A 61 10.55 -22.56 1.16
N GLN A 62 11.14 -21.82 2.11
CA GLN A 62 10.57 -20.58 2.62
C GLN A 62 11.65 -19.56 3.02
N ALA A 63 11.36 -18.29 2.76
CA ALA A 63 12.03 -17.16 3.40
C ALA A 63 10.98 -16.25 4.04
N GLU A 64 11.13 -15.97 5.34
CA GLU A 64 10.34 -14.99 6.07
C GLU A 64 11.23 -13.91 6.66
N VAL A 65 10.85 -12.65 6.42
CA VAL A 65 11.54 -11.48 6.96
C VAL A 65 10.58 -10.57 7.72
N SER A 66 11.14 -9.87 8.71
CA SER A 66 10.46 -8.93 9.59
C SER A 66 11.08 -7.55 9.47
N PHE A 67 10.21 -6.53 9.46
CA PHE A 67 10.58 -5.12 9.57
C PHE A 67 9.78 -4.49 10.72
N THR A 68 10.46 -4.19 11.81
CA THR A 68 9.83 -3.73 13.06
C THR A 68 10.06 -2.24 13.28
N ARG A 69 9.05 -1.53 13.78
CA ARG A 69 9.15 -0.19 14.35
C ARG A 69 8.53 -0.21 15.75
N SER A 70 9.31 0.12 16.77
CA SER A 70 8.78 0.38 18.12
C SER A 70 8.54 1.87 18.28
N TRP A 71 7.44 2.22 18.94
CA TRP A 71 7.22 3.59 19.36
C TRP A 71 8.10 3.97 20.55
N ASP A 72 8.46 5.26 20.62
CA ASP A 72 9.16 5.90 21.72
C ASP A 72 8.45 7.21 22.11
N PRO A 73 8.43 7.64 23.39
CA PRO A 73 7.80 8.90 23.81
C PRO A 73 8.22 10.15 23.04
N SER A 74 9.45 10.21 22.50
CA SER A 74 9.89 11.33 21.64
C SER A 74 9.13 11.45 20.30
N GLN A 75 8.37 10.40 19.94
CA GLN A 75 7.54 10.30 18.75
C GLN A 75 6.07 10.63 19.03
N GLU A 76 5.73 11.10 20.24
CA GLU A 76 4.37 11.53 20.57
C GLU A 76 3.85 12.57 19.55
N GLY A 77 2.62 12.35 19.07
CA GLY A 77 1.99 13.16 18.03
C GLY A 77 2.59 13.01 16.62
N LYS A 78 3.64 12.20 16.43
CA LYS A 78 4.32 11.99 15.13
C LYS A 78 4.12 10.58 14.59
N ALA A 79 4.14 9.58 15.48
CA ALA A 79 3.93 8.18 15.14
C ALA A 79 2.92 7.55 16.09
N VAL A 80 2.14 6.60 15.58
CA VAL A 80 1.16 5.85 16.37
C VAL A 80 1.89 5.11 17.51
N PRO A 81 1.36 5.09 18.75
CA PRO A 81 2.01 4.42 19.87
C PRO A 81 1.82 2.90 19.77
N LEU A 82 2.50 2.27 18.82
CA LEU A 82 2.46 0.83 18.56
C LEU A 82 3.85 0.28 18.30
N ILE A 83 4.07 -0.97 18.72
CA ILE A 83 5.10 -1.80 18.11
C ILE A 83 4.45 -2.44 16.88
N ILE A 84 5.01 -2.16 15.71
CA ILE A 84 4.51 -2.67 14.44
C ILE A 84 5.59 -3.56 13.83
N ASP A 85 5.22 -4.80 13.51
CA ASP A 85 6.08 -5.77 12.84
C ASP A 85 5.44 -6.18 11.51
N LYS A 86 6.05 -5.77 10.40
CA LYS A 86 5.62 -6.14 9.04
C LYS A 86 6.37 -7.38 8.60
N ARG A 87 5.62 -8.40 8.19
CA ARG A 87 6.16 -9.69 7.74
C ARG A 87 5.97 -9.86 6.24
N PHE A 88 6.97 -10.43 5.59
CA PHE A 88 6.91 -10.86 4.20
C PHE A 88 7.42 -12.29 4.11
N ILE A 89 6.66 -13.14 3.42
CA ILE A 89 6.98 -14.55 3.23
C ILE A 89 6.99 -14.88 1.75
N VAL A 90 8.07 -15.49 1.28
CA VAL A 90 8.15 -16.09 -0.06
C VAL A 90 8.24 -17.61 0.10
N LEU A 91 7.46 -18.34 -0.69
CA LEU A 91 7.44 -19.80 -0.70
C LEU A 91 7.94 -20.32 -2.04
N ARG A 92 8.75 -21.38 -2.01
CA ARG A 92 9.21 -22.09 -3.21
C ARG A 92 8.01 -22.66 -3.96
N GLY A 93 7.99 -22.45 -5.28
CA GLY A 93 6.91 -22.92 -6.15
C GLY A 93 5.68 -22.00 -6.20
N SER A 94 5.61 -20.94 -5.37
CA SER A 94 4.52 -19.96 -5.40
C SER A 94 4.88 -18.75 -6.25
N SER A 95 3.92 -18.26 -7.04
CA SER A 95 4.11 -17.09 -7.93
C SER A 95 3.76 -15.77 -7.25
N GLY A 96 4.21 -15.57 -6.01
CA GLY A 96 3.91 -14.40 -5.21
C GLY A 96 4.52 -14.46 -3.81
N PHE A 97 4.10 -13.54 -2.96
CA PHE A 97 4.50 -13.48 -1.55
C PHE A 97 3.29 -13.21 -0.67
N TYR A 98 3.37 -13.65 0.58
CA TYR A 98 2.41 -13.34 1.62
C TYR A 98 2.93 -12.17 2.46
N THR A 99 2.02 -11.39 3.02
CA THR A 99 2.38 -10.32 3.94
C THR A 99 1.30 -10.14 5.00
N TYR A 100 1.74 -9.82 6.21
CA TYR A 100 0.86 -9.52 7.34
C TYR A 100 1.57 -8.58 8.32
N GLY A 101 0.80 -7.92 9.17
CA GLY A 101 1.30 -6.99 10.18
C GLY A 101 0.86 -7.43 11.57
N ILE A 102 1.78 -7.37 12.53
CA ILE A 102 1.49 -7.56 13.95
C ILE A 102 1.56 -6.19 14.60
N TYR A 103 0.50 -5.82 15.34
CA TYR A 103 0.38 -4.54 16.02
C TYR A 103 0.21 -4.81 17.51
N GLU A 104 1.16 -4.31 18.32
CA GLU A 104 1.13 -4.45 19.78
C GLU A 104 1.08 -3.06 20.43
N HIS A 105 0.08 -2.85 21.27
CA HIS A 105 -0.02 -1.69 22.17
C HIS A 105 0.43 -2.13 23.56
N LYS A 106 1.42 -1.43 24.13
CA LYS A 106 1.93 -1.75 25.48
C LYS A 106 1.09 -1.04 26.55
N GLU A 107 0.98 -1.70 27.69
CA GLU A 107 0.39 -1.08 28.88
C GLU A 107 1.14 0.22 29.24
N GLY A 108 0.38 1.27 29.58
CA GLY A 108 0.91 2.59 29.90
C GLY A 108 1.23 3.48 28.70
N TRP A 109 1.14 2.98 27.46
CA TRP A 109 1.28 3.83 26.28
C TRP A 109 0.01 4.65 26.00
N PRO A 110 0.12 5.84 25.38
CA PRO A 110 -1.04 6.67 25.08
C PRO A 110 -2.11 5.91 24.29
N GLY A 111 -3.38 6.16 24.61
CA GLY A 111 -4.49 5.70 23.77
C GLY A 111 -4.51 6.42 22.42
N PHE A 112 -5.22 5.88 21.44
CA PHE A 112 -5.37 6.48 20.11
C PHE A 112 -6.56 5.84 19.37
N GLY A 113 -7.03 6.51 18.31
CA GLY A 113 -7.98 5.95 17.35
C GLY A 113 -7.28 5.48 16.08
N ILE A 114 -7.74 4.38 15.48
CA ILE A 114 -7.35 3.94 14.13
C ILE A 114 -8.53 4.16 13.20
N GLY A 115 -8.32 4.97 12.17
CA GLY A 115 -9.30 5.13 11.08
C GLY A 115 -9.07 4.11 9.98
N GLU A 116 -7.81 3.89 9.58
CA GLU A 116 -7.43 2.99 8.49
C GLU A 116 -6.06 2.39 8.77
N THR A 117 -5.90 1.12 8.40
CA THR A 117 -4.58 0.52 8.17
C THR A 117 -4.64 -0.19 6.83
N ARG A 118 -3.65 0.01 5.97
CA ARG A 118 -3.64 -0.60 4.65
C ARG A 118 -2.24 -0.99 4.20
N VAL A 119 -2.21 -1.94 3.28
CA VAL A 119 -1.08 -2.23 2.41
C VAL A 119 -1.45 -1.86 0.99
N ALA A 120 -0.58 -1.13 0.30
CA ALA A 120 -0.77 -0.71 -1.07
C ALA A 120 0.44 -1.11 -1.92
N PHE A 121 0.19 -1.79 -3.03
CA PHE A 121 1.18 -2.08 -4.06
C PHE A 121 0.77 -1.38 -5.36
N LYS A 122 1.45 -0.28 -5.68
CA LYS A 122 1.19 0.49 -6.91
C LYS A 122 1.94 -0.16 -8.05
N LEU A 123 1.19 -0.84 -8.90
CA LEU A 123 1.70 -1.50 -10.08
C LEU A 123 1.88 -0.51 -11.23
N ARG A 124 2.74 -0.86 -12.17
CA ARG A 124 3.02 -0.07 -13.38
C ARG A 124 1.77 0.18 -14.21
N LYS A 125 1.42 1.46 -14.37
CA LYS A 125 0.26 1.85 -15.17
C LYS A 125 0.42 1.53 -16.66
N ASP A 126 1.63 1.31 -17.18
CA ASP A 126 1.87 0.93 -18.59
C ASP A 126 1.74 -0.59 -18.86
N LYS A 127 1.59 -1.40 -17.81
CA LYS A 127 1.49 -2.87 -17.90
C LYS A 127 0.14 -3.39 -17.40
N PHE A 128 -0.43 -2.73 -16.40
CA PHE A 128 -1.63 -3.18 -15.71
C PHE A 128 -2.78 -2.19 -15.95
N HIS A 129 -3.68 -2.56 -16.88
CA HIS A 129 -4.85 -1.74 -17.26
C HIS A 129 -6.18 -2.37 -16.78
N TYR A 130 -6.13 -3.30 -15.84
CA TYR A 130 -7.30 -4.02 -15.35
C TYR A 130 -7.18 -4.28 -13.86
N MET A 131 -8.34 -4.43 -13.22
CA MET A 131 -8.48 -4.93 -11.86
C MET A 131 -8.89 -6.39 -11.93
N ALA A 132 -8.18 -7.26 -11.21
CA ALA A 132 -8.58 -8.63 -10.97
C ALA A 132 -8.99 -8.79 -9.50
N MET A 133 -10.24 -9.19 -9.27
CA MET A 133 -10.73 -9.56 -7.93
C MET A 133 -10.64 -11.08 -7.71
N ALA A 134 -10.81 -11.85 -8.79
CA ALA A 134 -10.64 -13.29 -8.85
C ALA A 134 -10.27 -13.69 -10.29
N ASP A 135 -9.86 -14.93 -10.52
CA ASP A 135 -9.44 -15.43 -11.84
C ASP A 135 -10.48 -15.17 -12.93
N ASN A 136 -11.76 -15.37 -12.59
CA ASN A 136 -12.91 -15.15 -13.47
C ASN A 136 -13.57 -13.77 -13.32
N ARG A 137 -13.07 -12.91 -12.42
CA ARG A 137 -13.68 -11.62 -12.11
C ARG A 137 -12.67 -10.50 -12.30
N GLN A 138 -12.61 -10.02 -13.54
CA GLN A 138 -11.70 -8.97 -13.97
C GLN A 138 -12.47 -7.85 -14.67
N ARG A 139 -12.00 -6.61 -14.54
CA ARG A 139 -12.58 -5.44 -15.20
C ARG A 139 -11.46 -4.54 -15.71
N ILE A 140 -11.60 -4.04 -16.94
CA ILE A 140 -10.72 -2.99 -17.46
C ILE A 140 -10.95 -1.73 -16.62
N MET A 141 -9.88 -1.16 -16.09
CA MET A 141 -9.97 0.04 -15.26
C MET A 141 -9.67 1.29 -16.11
N PRO A 142 -10.33 2.43 -15.83
CA PRO A 142 -9.89 3.70 -16.35
C PRO A 142 -8.50 4.03 -15.82
N MET A 143 -7.71 4.72 -16.63
CA MET A 143 -6.40 5.21 -16.24
C MET A 143 -6.55 6.42 -15.31
N PRO A 144 -5.59 6.70 -14.41
CA PRO A 144 -5.61 7.94 -13.62
C PRO A 144 -5.75 9.20 -14.49
N ASP A 145 -5.15 9.17 -15.69
CA ASP A 145 -5.17 10.28 -16.65
C ASP A 145 -6.58 10.49 -17.26
N ASP A 146 -7.44 9.45 -17.28
CA ASP A 146 -8.84 9.55 -17.75
C ASP A 146 -9.72 10.40 -16.83
N ARG A 147 -9.30 10.57 -15.57
CA ARG A 147 -10.00 11.38 -14.57
C ARG A 147 -9.71 12.88 -14.71
N LEU A 148 -8.68 13.27 -15.46
CA LEU A 148 -8.26 14.66 -15.58
C LEU A 148 -8.98 15.36 -16.74
N PRO A 149 -9.37 16.64 -16.60
CA PRO A 149 -9.86 17.43 -17.74
C PRO A 149 -8.82 17.47 -18.88
N PRO A 150 -9.24 17.39 -20.15
CA PRO A 150 -10.62 17.37 -20.65
C PRO A 150 -11.26 15.96 -20.71
N ARG A 151 -10.55 14.90 -20.33
CA ARG A 151 -11.03 13.51 -20.43
C ARG A 151 -12.08 13.17 -19.38
N GLY A 152 -11.88 13.70 -18.17
CA GLY A 152 -12.77 13.52 -17.03
C GLY A 152 -13.49 14.81 -16.65
N GLN A 153 -14.71 14.67 -16.16
CA GLN A 153 -15.49 15.74 -15.56
C GLN A 153 -15.87 15.35 -14.13
N GLN A 154 -15.32 16.08 -13.15
CA GLN A 154 -15.73 15.92 -11.76
C GLN A 154 -17.23 16.24 -11.63
N LEU A 155 -17.94 15.38 -10.88
CA LEU A 155 -19.35 15.55 -10.56
C LEU A 155 -19.50 16.27 -9.22
N ALA A 156 -20.51 15.89 -8.43
CA ALA A 156 -20.78 16.50 -7.13
C ALA A 156 -19.66 16.27 -6.08
N TYR A 157 -18.88 15.19 -6.23
CA TYR A 157 -17.82 14.81 -5.30
C TYR A 157 -16.49 14.65 -6.02
N PRO A 158 -15.35 15.02 -5.41
CA PRO A 158 -14.01 14.85 -6.01
C PRO A 158 -13.70 13.41 -6.44
N GLU A 159 -14.25 12.44 -5.72
CA GLU A 159 -14.06 11.02 -5.98
C GLU A 159 -14.90 10.53 -7.17
N ALA A 160 -15.97 11.25 -7.56
CA ALA A 160 -16.88 10.87 -8.62
C ALA A 160 -16.57 11.65 -9.92
N VAL A 161 -15.92 11.00 -10.88
CA VAL A 161 -15.53 11.61 -12.15
C VAL A 161 -16.18 10.88 -13.32
N LEU A 162 -16.98 11.62 -14.12
CA LEU A 162 -17.54 11.12 -15.37
C LEU A 162 -16.45 11.04 -16.44
N LEU A 163 -16.33 9.89 -17.11
CA LEU A 163 -15.40 9.67 -18.20
C LEU A 163 -16.00 10.17 -19.53
N VAL A 164 -15.57 11.34 -19.98
CA VAL A 164 -16.08 12.03 -21.19
C VAL A 164 -15.34 11.58 -22.45
N ASP A 165 -14.01 11.54 -22.39
CA ASP A 165 -13.12 11.08 -23.47
C ASP A 165 -11.99 10.20 -22.91
N PRO A 166 -12.31 9.00 -22.39
CA PRO A 166 -11.29 8.11 -21.84
C PRO A 166 -10.41 7.48 -22.94
N ILE A 167 -9.17 7.14 -22.58
CA ILE A 167 -8.19 6.46 -23.43
C ILE A 167 -8.77 5.16 -24.02
N ASN A 168 -9.56 4.43 -23.23
CA ASN A 168 -10.37 3.32 -23.73
C ASN A 168 -11.81 3.79 -23.98
N PRO A 169 -12.24 3.94 -25.25
CA PRO A 169 -13.57 4.47 -25.58
C PRO A 169 -14.74 3.65 -25.02
N LYS A 170 -14.53 2.37 -24.68
CA LYS A 170 -15.56 1.52 -24.08
C LYS A 170 -15.99 1.96 -22.69
N LEU A 171 -15.16 2.75 -21.99
CA LEU A 171 -15.46 3.27 -20.66
C LEU A 171 -16.20 4.61 -20.69
N ARG A 172 -16.47 5.16 -21.89
CA ARG A 172 -17.13 6.46 -22.01
C ARG A 172 -18.52 6.43 -21.37
N GLY A 173 -18.79 7.44 -20.54
CA GLY A 173 -20.04 7.56 -19.80
C GLY A 173 -20.05 6.83 -18.45
N GLU A 174 -19.01 6.06 -18.12
CA GLU A 174 -18.85 5.51 -16.78
C GLU A 174 -18.42 6.59 -15.78
N VAL A 175 -18.70 6.35 -14.49
CA VAL A 175 -18.18 7.15 -13.39
C VAL A 175 -17.08 6.34 -12.70
N SER A 176 -15.90 6.94 -12.60
CA SER A 176 -14.76 6.39 -11.83
C SER A 176 -14.52 7.17 -10.57
#